data_AF-A0A967I865-F1
#
_entry.id   AF-A0A967I865-F1
#
_cell.length_a   1.000
_cell.length_b   1.000
_cell.length_c   1.000
_cell.angle_alpha   90.00
_cell.angle_beta   90.00
_cell.angle_gamma   90.00
#
_symmetry.space_group_name_H-M   'P 1'
#
loop_
_entity.id
_entity.type
_entity.pdbx_description
1 polymer ?
#
loop_
_entity_poly.entity_id
_entity_poly.type
_entity_poly.pdbx_seq_one_letter_code
_entity_poly.pdbx_strand_id
1 'polypeptide(L)'
;MYTWILIFLVVAALFFVLKLAYVFCTALVLPFTRGALYVSTSGVRISAFMDAVPMQPGQLLVDIGCGDGRVLRKVRKRYGARALGYELNLLAYL
;
A
#
# COMPACT_ATOMS: atom_id res chain seq x y z
N MET A 1 -21.41 3.75 38.70
CA MET A 1 -20.16 2.96 38.61
C MET A 1 -20.09 2.06 37.37
N TYR A 2 -21.18 1.39 36.97
CA TYR A 2 -21.20 0.49 35.80
C TYR A 2 -21.31 1.19 34.43
N THR A 3 -21.72 2.46 34.39
CA THR A 3 -21.93 3.23 33.16
C THR A 3 -20.66 3.33 32.29
N TRP A 4 -19.50 3.54 32.91
CA TRP A 4 -18.21 3.59 32.20
C TRP A 4 -17.84 2.25 31.53
N ILE A 5 -18.16 1.14 32.18
CA ILE A 5 -17.92 -0.21 31.65
C ILE A 5 -18.79 -0.43 30.41
N LEU A 6 -20.07 -0.06 30.47
CA LEU A 6 -20.98 -0.16 29.33
C LEU A 6 -20.52 0.69 28.15
N ILE A 7 -20.11 1.94 28.39
CA ILE A 7 -19.58 2.83 27.34
C ILE A 7 -18.36 2.19 26.66
N PHE A 8 -17.40 1.69 27.46
CA PHE A 8 -16.22 1.03 26.93
C PHE A 8 -16.58 -0.18 26.07
N LEU A 9 -17.49 -1.04 26.53
CA LEU A 9 -17.91 -2.24 25.79
C LEU A 9 -18.60 -1.88 24.47
N VAL A 10 -19.46 -0.86 24.46
CA VAL A 10 -20.11 -0.40 23.23
C VAL A 10 -19.09 0.14 22.22
N VAL A 11 -18.13 0.95 22.68
CA VAL A 11 -17.07 1.49 21.81
C VAL A 11 -16.18 0.38 21.26
N ALA A 12 -15.78 -0.58 22.11
CA ALA A 12 -14.99 -1.72 21.69
C ALA A 12 -15.74 -2.60 20.66
N ALA A 13 -17.02 -2.87 20.91
CA ALA A 13 -17.88 -3.61 19.97
C ALA A 13 -18.01 -2.88 18.63
N LEU A 14 -18.17 -1.55 18.64
CA LEU A 14 -18.21 -0.75 17.41
C LEU A 14 -16.91 -0.89 16.61
N PHE A 15 -15.75 -0.72 17.24
CA PHE A 15 -14.46 -0.90 16.55
C PHE A 15 -14.28 -2.31 16.00
N PHE A 16 -14.73 -3.32 16.76
CA PHE A 16 -14.67 -4.71 16.32
C PHE A 16 -15.55 -4.95 15.07
N VAL A 17 -16.77 -4.43 15.05
CA VAL A 17 -17.68 -4.51 13.89
C VAL A 17 -17.08 -3.78 12.69
N LEU A 18 -16.52 -2.59 12.87
CA LEU A 18 -15.85 -1.85 11.79
C LEU A 18 -14.66 -2.65 11.21
N LYS A 19 -13.87 -3.30 12.06
CA LYS A 19 -12.76 -4.15 11.62
C LYS A 19 -13.24 -5.39 10.87
N LEU A 20 -14.33 -6.02 11.32
CA LEU A 20 -14.95 -7.13 10.60
C LEU A 20 -15.49 -6.71 9.23
N ALA A 21 -16.17 -5.56 9.16
CA ALA A 21 -16.66 -5.02 7.90
C ALA A 21 -15.51 -4.75 6.92
N TYR A 22 -14.40 -4.16 7.39
CA TYR A 22 -13.20 -3.98 6.57
C TYR A 22 -12.66 -5.30 6.02
N VAL A 23 -12.49 -6.32 6.87
CA VAL A 23 -12.01 -7.65 6.45
C VAL A 23 -12.97 -8.31 5.45
N PHE A 24 -14.27 -8.14 5.65
CA PHE A 24 -15.27 -8.66 4.72
C PHE A 24 -15.18 -7.96 3.36
N CYS A 25 -15.10 -6.63 3.33
CA CYS A 25 -14.92 -5.86 2.11
C CYS A 25 -13.63 -6.24 1.36
N THR A 26 -12.51 -6.43 2.06
CA THR A 26 -11.27 -6.87 1.40
C THR A 26 -11.42 -8.28 0.82
N ALA A 27 -12.05 -9.20 1.55
CA ALA A 27 -12.31 -10.56 1.07
C ALA A 27 -13.18 -10.59 -0.20
N LEU A 28 -14.19 -9.72 -0.30
CA LEU A 28 -15.04 -9.61 -1.49
C LEU A 28 -14.28 -9.12 -2.73
N VAL A 29 -13.23 -8.31 -2.56
CA VAL A 29 -12.45 -7.74 -3.66
C VAL A 29 -11.34 -8.69 -4.14
N LEU A 30 -10.90 -9.64 -3.31
CA LEU A 30 -9.83 -10.59 -3.64
C LEU A 30 -10.01 -11.33 -4.98
N PRO A 31 -11.19 -11.87 -5.34
CA PRO A 31 -11.39 -12.55 -6.62
C PRO A 31 -11.21 -11.62 -7.82
N PHE A 32 -11.64 -10.36 -7.68
CA PHE A 32 -11.57 -9.36 -8.74
C PHE A 32 -10.15 -8.86 -8.97
N THR A 33 -9.39 -8.63 -7.88
CA THR A 33 -8.00 -8.19 -7.96
C THR A 33 -7.02 -9.35 -8.10
N ARG A 34 -7.50 -10.60 -8.08
CA ARG A 34 -6.66 -11.81 -8.02
C ARG A 34 -5.62 -11.75 -6.89
N GLY A 35 -5.98 -11.09 -5.78
CA GLY A 35 -5.10 -10.89 -4.63
C GLY A 35 -4.14 -9.70 -4.72
N ALA A 36 -4.11 -8.96 -5.84
CA ALA A 36 -3.29 -7.75 -5.98
C ALA A 36 -3.98 -6.54 -5.31
N LEU A 37 -4.03 -6.54 -3.98
CA LEU A 37 -4.54 -5.41 -3.20
C LEU A 37 -3.50 -4.29 -3.14
N TYR A 38 -3.97 -3.04 -3.25
CA TYR A 38 -3.10 -1.89 -3.05
C TYR A 38 -2.70 -1.78 -1.57
N VAL A 39 -1.41 -2.01 -1.29
CA VAL A 39 -0.80 -1.78 0.01
C VAL A 39 0.50 -1.03 -0.22
N SER A 40 0.58 0.20 0.30
CA SER A 40 1.73 1.05 0.04
C SER A 40 3.02 0.45 0.63
N THR A 41 4.07 0.35 -0.17
CA THR A 41 5.37 -0.13 0.30
C THR A 41 5.97 0.86 1.30
N SER A 42 6.45 0.36 2.44
CA SER A 42 7.06 1.17 3.49
C SER A 42 8.39 1.78 3.03
N GLY A 43 8.73 2.96 3.56
CA GLY A 43 9.96 3.67 3.18
C GLY A 43 11.23 2.82 3.37
N VAL A 44 11.28 2.03 4.46
CA VAL A 44 12.39 1.13 4.79
C VAL A 44 12.54 0.03 3.74
N ARG A 45 11.44 -0.61 3.32
CA ARG A 45 11.46 -1.64 2.27
C ARG A 45 11.93 -1.07 0.93
N ILE A 46 11.54 0.15 0.60
CA ILE A 46 11.99 0.81 -0.64
C ILE A 46 13.49 1.10 -0.58
N SER A 47 14.00 1.58 0.55
CA SER A 47 15.44 1.79 0.73
C SER A 47 16.21 0.48 0.59
N ALA A 48 15.77 -0.58 1.27
CA ALA A 48 16.40 -1.90 1.20
C ALA A 48 16.39 -2.46 -0.23
N PHE A 49 15.28 -2.33 -0.97
CA PHE A 49 15.21 -2.70 -2.38
C PHE A 49 16.23 -1.94 -3.22
N MET A 50 16.30 -0.62 -3.05
CA MET A 50 17.25 0.21 -3.80
C MET A 50 18.71 -0.14 -3.44
N ASP A 51 18.99 -0.46 -2.19
CA ASP A 51 20.34 -0.87 -1.75
C ASP A 51 20.73 -2.23 -2.34
N ALA A 52 19.78 -3.17 -2.43
CA ALA A 52 20.00 -4.50 -2.99
C ALA A 52 20.13 -4.49 -4.53
N VAL A 53 19.47 -3.54 -5.20
CA VAL A 53 19.46 -3.41 -6.67
C VAL A 53 19.87 -1.99 -7.06
N PRO A 54 21.18 -1.68 -7.01
CA PRO A 54 21.68 -0.38 -7.42
C PRO A 54 21.47 -0.17 -8.92
N MET A 55 21.16 1.06 -9.31
CA MET A 55 20.86 1.44 -10.69
C MET A 55 21.74 2.60 -11.13
N GLN A 56 21.88 2.77 -12.44
CA GLN A 56 22.69 3.82 -13.06
C GLN A 56 21.85 4.70 -14.00
N PRO A 57 22.29 5.94 -14.26
CA PRO A 57 21.71 6.77 -15.32
C PRO A 57 21.67 6.02 -16.65
N GLY A 58 20.56 6.13 -17.37
CA GLY A 58 20.32 5.43 -18.64
C GLY A 58 19.58 4.09 -18.52
N GLN A 59 19.60 3.46 -17.34
CA GLN A 59 18.78 2.27 -17.09
C GLN A 59 17.29 2.64 -16.90
N LEU A 60 16.41 1.66 -17.15
CA LEU A 60 14.96 1.80 -17.01
C LEU A 60 14.44 0.82 -15.96
N LEU A 61 13.83 1.35 -14.90
CA LEU A 61 12.98 0.57 -13.99
C LEU A 61 11.54 0.57 -14.51
N VAL A 62 10.94 -0.61 -14.61
CA VAL A 62 9.50 -0.79 -14.88
C VAL A 62 8.84 -1.38 -13.65
N ASP A 63 7.84 -0.70 -13.10
CA ASP A 63 7.10 -1.12 -11.90
C ASP A 63 5.64 -1.46 -12.27
N ILE A 64 5.26 -2.73 -12.11
CA ILE A 64 3.93 -3.26 -12.45
C ILE A 64 3.11 -3.34 -11.17
N GLY A 65 2.03 -2.54 -11.10
CA GLY A 65 1.31 -2.27 -9.85
C GLY A 65 2.01 -1.19 -9.03
N CYS A 66 2.41 -0.10 -9.68
CA CYS A 66 3.24 0.94 -9.04
C CYS A 66 2.50 1.75 -7.97
N GLY A 67 1.17 1.63 -7.88
CA GLY A 67 0.33 2.38 -6.95
C GLY A 67 0.55 3.89 -7.07
N ASP A 68 0.85 4.53 -5.94
CA ASP A 68 1.13 5.97 -5.89
C ASP A 68 2.46 6.38 -6.56
N GLY A 69 3.25 5.44 -7.09
CA GLY A 69 4.51 5.70 -7.77
C GLY A 69 5.69 6.08 -6.87
N ARG A 70 5.59 5.88 -5.54
CA ARG A 70 6.66 6.29 -4.60
C ARG A 70 8.01 5.63 -4.84
N VAL A 71 8.02 4.40 -5.34
CA VAL A 71 9.26 3.68 -5.69
C VAL A 71 9.95 4.37 -6.86
N LEU A 72 9.20 4.63 -7.94
CA LEU A 72 9.69 5.30 -9.15
C LEU A 72 10.27 6.68 -8.85
N ARG A 73 9.58 7.48 -8.02
CA ARG A 73 10.06 8.79 -7.57
C ARG A 73 11.39 8.69 -6.82
N LYS A 74 11.51 7.73 -5.89
CA LYS A 74 12.74 7.50 -5.12
C LYS A 74 13.89 7.01 -5.99
N VAL A 75 13.62 6.11 -6.92
CA VAL A 75 14.61 5.58 -7.86
C VAL A 75 15.15 6.68 -8.77
N ARG A 76 14.27 7.48 -9.38
CA ARG A 76 14.69 8.66 -10.16
C ARG A 76 15.53 9.62 -9.33
N LYS A 77 15.11 9.91 -8.09
CA LYS A 77 15.81 10.85 -7.21
C LYS A 77 17.19 10.32 -6.77
N ARG A 78 17.31 9.03 -6.48
CA ARG A 78 18.54 8.42 -5.96
C ARG A 78 19.56 8.10 -7.04
N TYR A 79 19.11 7.54 -8.16
CA TYR A 79 19.99 6.96 -9.17
C TYR A 79 20.04 7.74 -10.48
N GLY A 80 19.13 8.69 -10.70
CA GLY A 80 18.98 9.34 -12.01
C GLY A 80 18.53 8.37 -13.12
N ALA A 81 18.12 7.16 -12.76
CA ALA A 81 17.60 6.15 -13.69
C ALA A 81 16.21 6.58 -14.22
N ARG A 82 15.86 6.11 -15.41
CA ARG A 82 14.50 6.25 -15.96
C ARG A 82 13.57 5.32 -15.18
N ALA A 83 12.32 5.74 -14.99
CA ALA A 83 11.34 4.98 -14.24
C ALA A 83 9.97 5.07 -14.92
N LEU A 84 9.32 3.93 -15.12
CA LEU A 84 8.00 3.80 -15.74
C LEU A 84 7.11 2.92 -14.86
N GLY A 85 5.89 3.39 -14.59
CA GLY A 85 4.92 2.71 -13.75
C GLY A 85 3.66 2.35 -14.51
N TYR A 86 3.11 1.17 -14.23
CA TYR A 86 1.79 0.75 -14.67
C TYR A 86 0.92 0.48 -13.45
N GLU A 87 -0.23 1.13 -13.37
CA GLU A 87 -1.23 0.92 -12.33
C GLU A 87 -2.62 0.89 -12.98
N LEU A 88 -3.41 -0.13 -12.64
CA LEU A 88 -4.77 -0.28 -13.16
C LEU A 88 -5.77 0.48 -12.29
N ASN A 89 -5.48 0.59 -10.99
CA ASN A 89 -6.34 1.25 -10.03
C ASN A 89 -6.06 2.76 -9.98
N LEU A 90 -6.91 3.55 -10.64
CA LEU A 90 -6.86 5.03 -10.60
C LEU A 90 -6.88 5.59 -9.18
N LEU A 91 -7.55 4.94 -8.24
CA LEU A 91 -7.59 5.40 -6.84
C LEU A 91 -6.27 5.16 -6.10
N ALA A 92 -5.44 4.21 -6.55
CA ALA A 92 -4.13 4.00 -5.96
C ALA A 92 -3.13 5.12 -6.32
N TYR A 93 -3.44 5.93 -7.34
CA TYR A 93 -2.64 7.08 -7.75
C TYR A 93 -2.91 8.34 -6.91
N LEU A 94 -4.13 8.47 -6.36
CA LEU A 94 -4.57 9.58 -5.52
C LEU A 94 -4.00 9.46 -4.09
#